data_AF-A0A2D5MSP5-F1
#
_entry.id   AF-A0A2D5MSP5-F1
#
_cell.length_a   1.000
_cell.length_b   1.000
_cell.length_c   1.000
_cell.angle_alpha   90.00
_cell.angle_beta   90.00
_cell.angle_gamma   90.00
#
_symmetry.space_group_name_H-M   'P 1'
#
loop_
_entity.id
_entity.type
_entity.pdbx_description
1 polymer ?
#
loop_
_entity_poly.entity_id
_entity_poly.type
_entity_poly.pdbx_seq_one_letter_code
_entity_poly.pdbx_strand_id
1 'polypeptide(L)' 'MRDLLLTAARKHAEGHIDKRIANIEVYLANPAGIGEHSDIIEAIEIELKAMAEYDDQLEMIQKYFL' A
#
# COMPACT_ATOMS: atom_id res chain seq x y z
N MET A 1 -5.55 -15.29 -21.21
CA MET A 1 -4.31 -14.50 -20.97
C MET A 1 -4.62 -13.10 -20.45
N ARG A 2 -5.51 -12.33 -21.09
CA ARG A 2 -5.97 -11.01 -20.59
C ARG A 2 -6.40 -11.03 -19.12
N ASP A 3 -7.33 -11.92 -18.78
CA ASP A 3 -7.90 -11.97 -17.43
C ASP A 3 -6.88 -12.36 -16.36
N LEU A 4 -5.92 -13.22 -16.73
CA LEU A 4 -4.81 -13.60 -15.86
C LEU A 4 -3.91 -12.40 -15.55
N LEU A 5 -3.59 -11.60 -16.57
CA LEU A 5 -2.76 -10.39 -16.41
C LEU A 5 -3.47 -9.33 -15.58
N LEU A 6 -4.76 -9.08 -15.83
CA LEU A 6 -5.55 -8.13 -15.03
C LEU A 6 -5.69 -8.58 -13.58
N THR A 7 -5.93 -9.89 -13.37
CA THR A 7 -5.99 -10.47 -12.02
C THR A 7 -4.64 -10.35 -11.30
N ALA A 8 -3.53 -10.62 -11.99
CA ALA A 8 -2.20 -10.51 -11.41
C ALA A 8 -1.86 -9.06 -11.03
N ALA A 9 -2.15 -8.09 -11.92
CA ALA A 9 -1.94 -6.68 -11.66
C ALA A 9 -2.76 -6.19 -10.45
N ARG A 10 -4.04 -6.57 -10.39
CA ARG A 10 -4.93 -6.22 -9.26
C ARG A 10 -4.41 -6.79 -7.94
N LYS A 11 -4.10 -8.09 -7.90
CA LYS A 11 -3.57 -8.74 -6.69
C LYS A 11 -2.23 -8.17 -6.22
N HIS A 12 -1.39 -7.75 -7.16
CA HIS A 12 -0.13 -7.12 -6.84
C HIS A 12 -0.34 -5.76 -6.14
N ALA A 13 -1.22 -4.92 -6.67
CA ALA A 13 -1.58 -3.65 -6.05
C ALA A 13 -2.26 -3.84 -4.68
N GLU A 14 -3.25 -4.75 -4.58
CA GLU A 14 -3.90 -5.15 -3.31
C GLU A 14 -2.84 -5.57 -2.26
N GLY A 15 -1.90 -6.44 -2.63
CA GLY A 15 -0.86 -6.89 -1.70
C GLY A 15 0.09 -5.79 -1.25
N HIS A 16 0.39 -4.80 -2.10
CA HIS A 16 1.17 -3.65 -1.66
C HIS A 16 0.38 -2.77 -0.69
N ILE A 17 -0.91 -2.53 -0.94
CA ILE A 17 -1.79 -1.79 -0.03
C ILE A 17 -1.83 -2.47 1.33
N ASP A 18 -2.10 -3.78 1.37
CA ASP A 18 -2.15 -4.55 2.62
C ASP A 18 -0.83 -4.47 3.40
N LYS A 19 0.31 -4.50 2.70
CA LYS A 19 1.63 -4.31 3.31
C LYS A 19 1.76 -2.91 3.92
N ARG A 20 1.31 -1.85 3.23
CA ARG A 20 1.37 -0.46 3.74
C ARG A 20 0.49 -0.30 4.98
N ILE A 21 -0.71 -0.86 4.96
CA ILE A 21 -1.62 -0.89 6.12
C ILE A 21 -0.92 -1.58 7.30
N ALA A 22 -0.36 -2.77 7.08
CA ALA A 22 0.33 -3.51 8.14
C ALA A 22 1.48 -2.69 8.75
N ASN A 23 2.30 -2.03 7.94
CA ASN A 23 3.37 -1.17 8.45
C ASN A 23 2.83 -0.01 9.30
N ILE A 24 1.79 0.69 8.84
CA ILE A 24 1.15 1.77 9.58
C ILE A 24 0.61 1.27 10.93
N GLU A 25 -0.08 0.13 10.95
CA GLU A 25 -0.58 -0.47 12.20
C GLU A 25 0.55 -0.80 13.18
N VAL A 26 1.70 -1.26 12.69
CA VAL A 26 2.87 -1.51 13.55
C VAL A 26 3.39 -0.18 14.14
N TYR A 27 3.48 0.90 13.33
CA TYR A 27 3.84 2.24 13.83
C TYR A 27 2.86 2.78 14.86
N LEU A 28 1.55 2.56 14.66
CA LEU A 28 0.49 3.02 15.58
C LEU A 28 0.48 2.23 16.89
N ALA A 29 0.71 0.91 16.83
CA ALA A 29 0.66 0.02 18.00
C ALA A 29 1.95 0.07 18.83
N ASN A 30 3.12 0.16 18.18
CA ASN A 30 4.43 0.14 18.82
C ASN A 30 5.35 1.22 18.25
N PRO A 31 5.06 2.51 18.52
CA PRO A 31 5.84 3.63 18.01
C PRO A 31 7.31 3.62 18.47
N ALA A 32 7.57 3.08 19.66
CA ALA A 32 8.92 2.94 20.22
C ALA A 32 9.54 1.58 19.82
N GLY A 33 10.57 1.59 18.98
CA GLY A 33 11.39 0.40 18.69
C GLY A 33 11.58 0.06 17.22
N ILE A 34 10.89 0.74 16.29
CA ILE A 34 11.06 0.56 14.85
C ILE A 34 12.16 1.52 14.37
N GLY A 35 13.41 1.16 14.71
CA GLY A 35 14.68 1.67 14.19
C GLY A 35 14.77 3.15 13.82
N GLU A 36 15.43 3.95 14.67
CA GLU A 36 16.07 5.26 14.41
C GLU A 36 15.32 6.35 13.60
N HIS A 37 14.07 6.13 13.19
CA HIS A 37 13.20 7.15 12.62
C HIS A 37 12.57 7.91 13.79
N SER A 38 13.21 9.03 14.13
CA SER A 38 12.72 9.95 15.16
C SER A 38 11.31 10.48 14.84
N ASP A 39 10.94 10.49 13.56
CA ASP A 39 9.67 10.99 13.05
C ASP A 39 8.78 9.87 12.53
N ILE A 40 7.85 9.45 13.37
CA ILE A 40 6.87 8.39 13.07
C ILE A 40 5.80 8.89 12.10
N ILE A 41 5.50 10.19 12.13
CA ILE A 41 4.52 10.77 11.21
C ILE A 41 5.08 10.76 9.80
N GLU A 42 6.33 11.14 9.60
CA GLU A 42 7.00 11.04 8.30
C GLU A 42 6.96 9.60 7.75
N ALA A 43 7.23 8.60 8.60
CA ALA A 43 7.16 7.20 8.21
C ALA A 43 5.74 6.79 7.77
N ILE A 44 4.71 7.21 8.50
CA ILE A 44 3.31 6.97 8.13
C ILE A 44 2.96 7.67 6.81
N GLU A 45 3.41 8.91 6.60
CA GLU A 45 3.18 9.67 5.36
C GLU A 45 3.82 8.99 4.14
N ILE A 46 5.01 8.41 4.29
CA ILE A 46 5.66 7.62 3.23
C ILE A 46 4.82 6.39 2.87
N GLU A 47 4.32 5.66 3.88
CA GLU A 47 3.48 4.48 3.64
C GLU A 47 2.13 4.86 3.01
N LEU A 48 1.49 5.96 3.45
CA LEU A 48 0.25 6.49 2.88
C LEU A 48 0.44 6.93 1.42
N LYS A 49 1.54 7.59 1.09
CA LYS A 49 1.86 8.00 -0.27
C LYS A 49 2.01 6.80 -1.20
N ALA A 50 2.71 5.76 -0.74
CA ALA A 50 2.83 4.53 -1.50
C ALA A 50 1.48 3.79 -1.64
N MET A 51 0.64 3.82 -0.59
CA MET A 51 -0.69 3.23 -0.62
C MET A 51 -1.58 3.93 -1.67
N ALA A 52 -1.55 5.27 -1.73
CA ALA A 52 -2.30 6.05 -2.72
C ALA A 52 -1.91 5.70 -4.16
N GLU A 53 -0.62 5.52 -4.45
CA GLU A 53 -0.17 5.12 -5.79
C GLU A 53 -0.78 3.78 -6.24
N TYR A 54 -0.85 2.78 -5.35
CA TYR A 54 -1.44 1.49 -5.67
C TYR A 54 -2.97 1.52 -5.69
N ASP A 55 -3.60 2.37 -4.89
CA ASP A 55 -5.05 2.58 -4.91
C ASP A 55 -5.49 3.21 -6.24
N ASP A 56 -4.75 4.22 -6.73
CA ASP A 56 -4.97 4.82 -8.05
C ASP A 56 -4.85 3.74 -9.16
N GLN A 57 -3.86 2.84 -9.07
CA GLN A 57 -3.73 1.74 -10.03
C GLN A 57 -4.93 0.79 -10.00
N LEU A 58 -5.44 0.47 -8.82
CA LEU A 58 -6.66 -0.34 -8.68
C LEU A 58 -7.86 0.37 -9.28
N GLU A 59 -8.03 1.66 -9.04
CA GLU A 59 -9.10 2.46 -9.64
C GLU A 59 -9.00 2.42 -11.18
N MET A 60 -7.80 2.60 -11.74
CA MET A 60 -7.61 2.57 -13.19
C MET A 60 -7.90 1.19 -13.78
N ILE A 61 -7.49 0.11 -13.11
CA ILE A 61 -7.83 -1.27 -13.51
C ILE A 61 -9.35 -1.45 -13.50
N GLN A 62 -10.01 -1.03 -12.42
CA GLN A 62 -11.45 -1.17 -12.23
C GLN A 62 -12.27 -0.31 -13.20
N LYS A 63 -11.78 0.87 -13.57
CA LYS A 63 -12.50 1.83 -14.42
C LYS A 63 -12.45 1.50 -15.90
N TYR A 64 -11.33 0.96 -16.38
CA TYR A 64 -11.08 0.80 -17.83
C TYR A 64 -11.00 -0.65 -18.28
N PHE A 65 -10.83 -1.61 -17.37
CA PHE A 65 -10.56 -3.00 -17.73
C PHE A 65 -11.49 -4.04 -17.09
N LEU A 66 -12.29 -3.65 -16.09
CA LEU A 66 -13.32 -4.46 -15.45
C LEU A 66 -14.69 -3.80 -15.61
#